data_AF-A0A946JSS7-F1
#
_entry.id   AF-A0A946JSS7-F1
#
_cell.length_a   1.000
_cell.length_b   1.000
_cell.length_c   1.000
_cell.angle_alpha   90.00
_cell.angle_beta   90.00
_cell.angle_gamma   90.00
#
_symmetry.space_group_name_H-M   'P 1'
#
loop_
_entity.id
_entity.type
_entity.pdbx_description
1 polymer ?
#
loop_
_entity_poly.entity_id
_entity_poly.type
_entity_poly.pdbx_seq_one_letter_code
_entity_poly.pdbx_strand_id
1 'polypeptide(L)'
;MTEFNIEALTEDIQKDSEFVDTLKLNLHNTIVGQNDLIEKLIIAILSDGHVFLEGVPGLAKTLTVKTLASLIATKFQRIQFTPDLLPADILGTLIFNPKEAEFEIKKGPIFSNIILADEINRAPAKVQSALLEAMQERQITIGEETFKLDNPFLVMATQNPIEQEGTYPLPEAQVDRFMFKVIVDYPTETEELAILKSKSTIQPSSKIKSVVTAKQILMARKTVDMIHISENIQKYIISIVMATRNPSKYNLKDLDQLIAFGASPRASIFLALASKSLAFVKHRAYVIPEDVRDIGRAILRHRILLTYEAEAEEITTEEIITQIFESIPTP
;
A
#
# COMPACT_ATOMS: atom_id res chain seq x y z
N MET A 1 32.04 -19.79 1.67
CA MET A 1 30.68 -20.18 1.23
C MET A 1 29.77 -18.98 1.46
N THR A 2 29.44 -18.12 0.52
CA THR A 2 29.81 -17.89 -0.88
C THR A 2 29.76 -16.37 -0.99
N GLU A 3 30.80 -15.73 -1.51
CA GLU A 3 30.66 -14.37 -2.06
C GLU A 3 29.55 -14.47 -3.11
N PHE A 4 28.32 -14.15 -2.71
CA PHE A 4 27.27 -13.82 -3.65
C PHE A 4 27.88 -12.77 -4.57
N ASN A 5 27.88 -13.01 -5.88
CA ASN A 5 28.41 -12.06 -6.84
C ASN A 5 27.45 -10.85 -6.87
N ILE A 6 27.61 -9.96 -5.88
CA ILE A 6 26.78 -8.77 -5.70
C ILE A 6 26.90 -7.88 -6.93
N GLU A 7 28.05 -7.88 -7.61
CA GLU A 7 28.25 -7.14 -8.85
C GLU A 7 27.35 -7.65 -9.97
N ALA A 8 27.34 -8.97 -10.23
CA ALA A 8 26.45 -9.57 -11.22
C ALA A 8 24.97 -9.37 -10.87
N LEU A 9 24.60 -9.53 -9.58
CA LEU A 9 23.24 -9.27 -9.12
C LEU A 9 22.85 -7.80 -9.27
N THR A 10 23.79 -6.87 -9.10
CA THR A 10 23.55 -5.43 -9.28
C THR A 10 23.30 -5.09 -10.75
N GLU A 11 24.06 -5.70 -11.67
CA GLU A 11 23.84 -5.53 -13.10
C GLU A 11 22.47 -6.06 -13.54
N ASP A 12 22.09 -7.26 -13.06
CA ASP A 12 20.76 -7.85 -13.30
C ASP A 12 19.65 -6.95 -12.74
N ILE A 13 19.80 -6.46 -11.51
CA ILE A 13 18.83 -5.55 -10.89
C ILE A 13 18.72 -4.26 -11.68
N GLN A 14 19.82 -3.65 -12.08
CA GLN A 14 19.80 -2.38 -12.82
C GLN A 14 19.02 -2.52 -14.13
N LYS A 15 19.23 -3.63 -14.85
CA LYS A 15 18.47 -3.95 -16.07
C LYS A 15 16.99 -4.23 -15.79
N ASP A 16 16.69 -5.01 -14.75
CA ASP A 16 15.32 -5.37 -14.40
C ASP A 16 14.53 -4.18 -13.81
N SER A 17 15.21 -3.18 -13.26
CA SER A 17 14.58 -1.99 -12.64
C SER A 17 14.49 -0.77 -13.56
N GLU A 18 15.10 -0.79 -14.75
CA GLU A 18 15.05 0.33 -15.72
C GLU A 18 13.61 0.75 -16.09
N PHE A 19 12.68 -0.22 -16.14
CA PHE A 19 11.27 0.08 -16.42
C PHE A 19 10.62 0.94 -15.34
N VAL A 20 11.13 0.89 -14.09
CA VAL A 20 10.59 1.65 -12.96
C VAL A 20 10.76 3.15 -13.19
N ASP A 21 11.90 3.57 -13.74
CA ASP A 21 12.14 4.98 -14.05
C ASP A 21 11.19 5.46 -15.14
N THR A 22 11.00 4.64 -16.17
CA THR A 22 10.02 4.90 -17.23
C THR A 22 8.60 5.01 -16.65
N LEU A 23 8.24 4.11 -15.73
CA LEU A 23 6.94 4.12 -15.06
C LEU A 23 6.75 5.38 -14.20
N LYS A 24 7.74 5.74 -13.38
CA LYS A 24 7.74 6.95 -12.54
C LYS A 24 7.60 8.21 -13.39
N LEU A 25 8.40 8.33 -14.46
CA LEU A 25 8.36 9.47 -15.36
C LEU A 25 6.96 9.64 -15.99
N ASN A 26 6.34 8.57 -16.47
CA ASN A 26 5.00 8.63 -17.06
C ASN A 26 3.90 8.95 -16.03
N LEU A 27 4.07 8.50 -14.77
CA LEU A 27 3.17 8.90 -13.67
C LEU A 27 3.29 10.39 -13.38
N HIS A 28 4.51 10.92 -13.21
CA HIS A 28 4.74 12.35 -12.96
C HIS A 28 4.31 13.25 -14.11
N ASN A 29 4.32 12.76 -15.35
CA ASN A 29 3.78 13.52 -16.48
C ASN A 29 2.26 13.73 -16.40
N THR A 30 1.54 12.83 -15.71
CA THR A 30 0.07 12.84 -15.65
C THR A 30 -0.45 13.37 -14.31
N ILE A 31 0.27 13.08 -13.23
CA ILE A 31 -0.07 13.38 -11.84
C ILE A 31 0.88 14.46 -11.32
N VAL A 32 0.30 15.54 -10.82
CA VAL A 32 1.05 16.66 -10.24
C VAL A 32 0.95 16.58 -8.73
N GLY A 33 2.10 16.72 -8.06
CA GLY A 33 2.24 16.40 -6.64
C GLY A 33 2.04 14.90 -6.39
N GLN A 34 2.07 14.48 -5.13
CA GLN A 34 1.89 13.07 -4.71
C GLN A 34 3.05 12.12 -5.02
N ASN A 35 4.29 12.62 -4.99
CA ASN A 35 5.49 11.80 -5.18
C ASN A 35 5.57 10.63 -4.18
N ASP A 36 5.23 10.87 -2.90
CA ASP A 36 5.23 9.81 -1.89
C ASP A 36 4.19 8.72 -2.21
N LEU A 37 2.95 9.09 -2.57
CA LEU A 37 1.93 8.11 -2.95
C LEU A 37 2.36 7.27 -4.16
N ILE A 38 2.90 7.91 -5.20
CA ILE A 38 3.38 7.24 -6.41
C ILE A 38 4.45 6.22 -6.05
N GLU A 39 5.43 6.63 -5.24
CA GLU A 39 6.51 5.75 -4.80
C GLU A 39 5.97 4.57 -3.97
N LYS A 40 5.08 4.83 -3.00
CA LYS A 40 4.50 3.78 -2.16
C LYS A 40 3.61 2.82 -2.93
N LEU A 41 2.92 3.27 -3.99
CA LEU A 41 2.16 2.38 -4.89
C LEU A 41 3.09 1.47 -5.72
N ILE A 42 4.20 2.01 -6.24
CA ILE A 42 5.20 1.22 -6.97
C ILE A 42 5.85 0.19 -6.04
N ILE A 43 6.23 0.61 -4.83
CA ILE A 43 6.78 -0.30 -3.83
C ILE A 43 5.75 -1.38 -3.47
N ALA A 44 4.50 -1.00 -3.19
CA ALA A 44 3.44 -1.94 -2.83
C ALA A 44 3.18 -2.97 -3.93
N ILE A 45 3.17 -2.59 -5.21
CA ILE A 45 2.99 -3.56 -6.29
C ILE A 45 4.20 -4.49 -6.44
N LEU A 46 5.42 -4.03 -6.17
CA LEU A 46 6.64 -4.86 -6.19
C LEU A 46 6.78 -5.77 -4.97
N SER A 47 6.17 -5.41 -3.84
CA SER A 47 6.22 -6.18 -2.59
C SER A 47 4.98 -7.04 -2.31
N ASP A 48 4.02 -7.08 -3.26
CA ASP A 48 2.69 -7.67 -3.07
C ASP A 48 1.90 -7.10 -1.87
N GLY A 49 2.15 -5.84 -1.54
CA GLY A 49 1.48 -5.09 -0.49
C GLY A 49 0.17 -4.44 -0.94
N HIS A 50 -0.54 -3.87 0.03
CA HIS A 50 -1.73 -3.04 -0.16
C HIS A 50 -1.55 -1.68 0.50
N VAL A 51 -2.24 -0.66 -0.01
CA VAL A 51 -2.11 0.71 0.45
C VAL A 51 -3.42 1.19 1.05
N PHE A 52 -3.35 1.69 2.27
CA PHE A 52 -4.43 2.45 2.90
C PHE A 52 -4.12 3.93 2.76
N LEU A 53 -5.03 4.69 2.17
CA LEU A 53 -4.84 6.11 1.87
C LEU A 53 -5.84 6.93 2.66
N GLU A 54 -5.33 7.78 3.53
CA GLU A 54 -6.12 8.78 4.24
C GLU A 54 -5.90 10.14 3.59
N GLY A 55 -6.97 10.85 3.27
CA GLY A 55 -6.83 12.21 2.75
C GLY A 55 -8.15 12.77 2.27
N VAL A 56 -8.14 14.07 1.99
CA VAL A 56 -9.34 14.81 1.56
C VAL A 56 -9.81 14.41 0.15
N PRO A 57 -11.08 14.65 -0.20
CA PRO A 57 -11.60 14.47 -1.55
C PRO A 57 -10.90 15.36 -2.58
N GLY A 58 -10.97 14.98 -3.86
CA GLY A 58 -10.51 15.84 -4.96
C GLY A 58 -9.01 15.78 -5.28
N LEU A 59 -8.20 15.04 -4.50
CA LEU A 59 -6.75 14.92 -4.70
C LEU A 59 -6.33 13.96 -5.83
N ALA A 60 -7.09 13.87 -6.92
CA ALA A 60 -6.77 13.03 -8.09
C ALA A 60 -6.42 11.54 -7.80
N LYS A 61 -6.78 10.98 -6.63
CA LYS A 61 -6.45 9.61 -6.21
C LYS A 61 -6.88 8.55 -7.22
N THR A 62 -8.10 8.69 -7.73
CA THR A 62 -8.65 7.84 -8.80
C THR A 62 -7.84 7.94 -10.08
N LEU A 63 -7.37 9.14 -10.43
CA LEU A 63 -6.54 9.35 -11.60
C LEU A 63 -5.18 8.66 -11.41
N THR A 64 -4.55 8.79 -10.24
CA THR A 64 -3.26 8.16 -9.92
C THR A 64 -3.31 6.64 -10.10
N VAL A 65 -4.28 5.97 -9.46
CA VAL A 65 -4.39 4.51 -9.53
C VAL A 65 -4.79 4.02 -10.93
N LYS A 66 -5.73 4.72 -11.59
CA LYS A 66 -6.13 4.38 -12.96
C LYS A 66 -4.97 4.54 -13.94
N THR A 67 -4.15 5.58 -13.76
CA THR A 67 -2.96 5.83 -14.58
C THR A 67 -1.94 4.73 -14.36
N LEU A 68 -1.64 4.38 -13.10
CA LEU A 68 -0.76 3.25 -12.78
C LEU A 68 -1.22 1.96 -13.47
N ALA A 69 -2.48 1.58 -13.30
CA ALA A 69 -3.03 0.37 -13.90
C ALA A 69 -2.93 0.34 -15.44
N SER A 70 -3.16 1.49 -16.07
CA SER A 70 -3.04 1.67 -17.53
C SER A 70 -1.59 1.57 -17.99
N LEU A 71 -0.64 2.14 -17.24
CA LEU A 71 0.79 2.11 -17.55
C LEU A 71 1.39 0.70 -17.45
N ILE A 72 0.87 -0.14 -16.54
CA ILE A 72 1.33 -1.52 -16.35
C ILE A 72 0.50 -2.58 -17.11
N ALA A 73 -0.39 -2.15 -18.01
CA ALA A 73 -1.26 -3.01 -18.81
C ALA A 73 -2.10 -4.01 -17.96
N THR A 74 -2.75 -3.51 -16.91
CA THR A 74 -3.58 -4.30 -16.00
C THR A 74 -5.03 -3.83 -15.97
N LYS A 75 -5.93 -4.68 -15.47
CA LYS A 75 -7.31 -4.30 -15.22
C LYS A 75 -7.38 -3.34 -14.03
N PHE A 76 -8.21 -2.32 -14.16
CA PHE A 76 -8.55 -1.38 -13.09
C PHE A 76 -10.03 -1.49 -12.77
N GLN A 77 -10.35 -1.55 -11.49
CA GLN A 77 -11.72 -1.47 -11.02
C GLN A 77 -11.81 -0.50 -9.84
N ARG A 78 -12.78 0.42 -9.90
CA ARG A 78 -13.18 1.26 -8.77
C ARG A 78 -14.41 0.64 -8.12
N ILE A 79 -14.39 0.51 -6.81
CA ILE A 79 -15.50 0.07 -5.97
C ILE A 79 -15.77 1.21 -5.00
N GLN A 80 -16.92 1.83 -5.13
CA GLN A 80 -17.38 2.83 -4.17
C GLN A 80 -18.03 2.09 -3.01
N PHE A 81 -17.55 2.32 -1.80
CA PHE A 81 -18.16 1.74 -0.61
C PHE A 81 -19.31 2.63 -0.16
N THR A 82 -20.46 2.00 0.06
CA THR A 82 -21.71 2.64 0.48
C THR A 82 -22.35 1.84 1.61
N PRO A 83 -23.24 2.45 2.42
CA PRO A 83 -23.85 1.77 3.56
C PRO A 83 -24.72 0.55 3.19
N ASP A 84 -25.22 0.52 1.96
CA ASP A 84 -26.10 -0.51 1.40
C ASP A 84 -25.35 -1.64 0.68
N LEU A 85 -24.03 -1.49 0.49
CA LEU A 85 -23.21 -2.48 -0.21
C LEU A 85 -23.23 -3.82 0.52
N LEU A 86 -23.37 -4.92 -0.20
CA LEU A 86 -23.30 -6.27 0.35
C LEU A 86 -21.95 -6.93 0.01
N PRO A 87 -21.48 -7.91 0.82
CA PRO A 87 -20.28 -8.68 0.46
C PRO A 87 -20.36 -9.31 -0.93
N ALA A 88 -21.53 -9.79 -1.33
CA ALA A 88 -21.78 -10.39 -2.65
C ALA A 88 -21.59 -9.39 -3.81
N ASP A 89 -21.78 -8.09 -3.58
CA ASP A 89 -21.56 -7.07 -4.61
C ASP A 89 -20.07 -6.84 -4.90
N ILE A 90 -19.19 -7.22 -3.97
CA ILE A 90 -17.73 -7.16 -4.12
C ILE A 90 -17.19 -8.49 -4.63
N LEU A 91 -17.56 -9.57 -3.95
CA LEU A 91 -17.04 -10.91 -4.19
C LEU A 91 -17.65 -11.53 -5.46
N GLY A 92 -18.92 -11.29 -5.71
CA GLY A 92 -19.71 -11.97 -6.74
C GLY A 92 -20.83 -12.81 -6.14
N THR A 93 -21.72 -13.28 -6.99
CA THR A 93 -22.93 -14.01 -6.58
C THR A 93 -23.35 -15.05 -7.62
N LEU A 94 -24.20 -15.99 -7.21
CA LEU A 94 -24.90 -16.90 -8.12
C LEU A 94 -26.14 -16.20 -8.67
N ILE A 95 -26.23 -16.11 -10.00
CA ILE A 95 -27.41 -15.60 -10.70
C ILE A 95 -28.14 -16.76 -11.36
N PHE A 96 -29.45 -16.84 -11.16
CA PHE A 96 -30.27 -17.82 -11.88
C PHE A 96 -30.42 -17.38 -13.34
N ASN A 97 -29.98 -18.21 -14.28
CA ASN A 97 -30.21 -18.02 -15.71
C ASN A 97 -31.51 -18.73 -16.12
N PRO A 98 -32.62 -18.00 -16.38
CA PRO A 98 -33.90 -18.63 -16.70
C PRO A 98 -33.92 -19.39 -18.03
N LYS A 99 -32.95 -19.13 -18.93
CA LYS A 99 -32.87 -19.80 -20.23
C LYS A 99 -32.40 -21.25 -20.08
N GLU A 100 -31.38 -21.46 -19.25
CA GLU A 100 -30.79 -22.78 -18.99
C GLU A 100 -31.40 -23.44 -17.75
N ALA A 101 -32.18 -22.71 -16.95
CA ALA A 101 -32.71 -23.13 -15.65
C ALA A 101 -31.60 -23.55 -14.65
N GLU A 102 -30.44 -22.91 -14.76
CA GLU A 102 -29.25 -23.18 -13.94
C GLU A 102 -28.76 -21.91 -13.23
N PHE A 103 -28.00 -22.08 -12.15
CA PHE A 103 -27.33 -20.99 -11.46
C PHE A 103 -25.92 -20.77 -12.05
N GLU A 104 -25.67 -19.58 -12.57
CA GLU A 104 -24.38 -19.18 -13.11
C GLU A 104 -23.62 -18.26 -12.14
N ILE A 105 -22.30 -18.40 -12.12
CA ILE A 105 -21.44 -17.58 -11.27
C ILE A 105 -21.17 -16.23 -11.95
N LYS A 106 -21.59 -15.15 -11.29
CA LYS A 106 -21.23 -13.78 -11.68
C LYS A 106 -20.12 -13.28 -10.77
N LYS A 107 -18.90 -13.21 -11.33
CA LYS A 107 -17.72 -12.65 -10.66
C LYS A 107 -17.93 -11.18 -10.31
N GLY A 108 -17.59 -10.80 -9.08
CA GLY A 108 -17.67 -9.43 -8.60
C GLY A 108 -16.53 -8.53 -9.12
N PRO A 109 -16.59 -7.22 -8.83
CA PRO A 109 -15.59 -6.24 -9.25
C PRO A 109 -14.19 -6.50 -8.68
N ILE A 110 -14.07 -7.28 -7.61
CA ILE A 110 -12.77 -7.64 -7.01
C ILE A 110 -11.87 -8.47 -7.94
N PHE A 111 -12.43 -9.12 -8.97
CA PHE A 111 -11.69 -9.88 -9.99
C PHE A 111 -11.01 -8.96 -11.02
N SER A 112 -10.11 -8.11 -10.53
CA SER A 112 -9.28 -7.19 -11.29
C SER A 112 -7.91 -7.10 -10.63
N ASN A 113 -6.90 -6.63 -11.35
CA ASN A 113 -5.53 -6.53 -10.83
C ASN A 113 -5.38 -5.38 -9.83
N ILE A 114 -5.90 -4.20 -10.20
CA ILE A 114 -5.78 -2.99 -9.41
C ILE A 114 -7.19 -2.57 -8.99
N ILE A 115 -7.41 -2.53 -7.68
CA ILE A 115 -8.68 -2.16 -7.07
C ILE A 115 -8.50 -0.84 -6.32
N LEU A 116 -9.35 0.14 -6.64
CA LEU A 116 -9.59 1.29 -5.79
C LEU A 116 -10.85 1.06 -4.96
N ALA A 117 -10.69 0.82 -3.66
CA ALA A 117 -11.78 0.72 -2.70
C ALA A 117 -12.01 2.11 -2.06
N ASP A 118 -12.91 2.88 -2.64
CA ASP A 118 -13.13 4.27 -2.26
C ASP A 118 -14.06 4.37 -1.05
N GLU A 119 -13.66 5.14 -0.03
CA GLU A 119 -14.42 5.40 1.20
C GLU A 119 -14.80 4.12 1.95
N ILE A 120 -13.82 3.24 2.18
CA ILE A 120 -14.03 1.92 2.79
C ILE A 120 -14.76 1.98 4.15
N ASN A 121 -14.62 3.10 4.86
CA ASN A 121 -15.29 3.38 6.12
C ASN A 121 -16.80 3.62 5.98
N ARG A 122 -17.37 3.77 4.78
CA ARG A 122 -18.83 3.96 4.60
C ARG A 122 -19.62 2.66 4.54
N ALA A 123 -18.96 1.52 4.33
CA ALA A 123 -19.65 0.23 4.29
C ALA A 123 -19.64 -0.46 5.67
N PRO A 124 -20.62 -1.34 5.94
CA PRO A 124 -20.65 -2.15 7.15
C PRO A 124 -19.40 -3.04 7.30
N ALA A 125 -19.04 -3.36 8.55
CA ALA A 125 -17.87 -4.17 8.88
C ALA A 125 -17.80 -5.54 8.15
N LYS A 126 -18.95 -6.14 7.81
CA LYS A 126 -19.00 -7.41 7.04
C LYS A 126 -18.46 -7.24 5.62
N VAL A 127 -18.73 -6.10 4.98
CA VAL A 127 -18.28 -5.78 3.62
C VAL A 127 -16.79 -5.47 3.63
N GLN A 128 -16.34 -4.70 4.62
CA GLN A 128 -14.91 -4.43 4.85
C GLN A 128 -14.15 -5.76 5.05
N SER A 129 -14.68 -6.65 5.90
CA SER A 129 -14.08 -7.96 6.16
C SER A 129 -13.97 -8.81 4.90
N ALA A 130 -14.99 -8.83 4.04
CA ALA A 130 -14.96 -9.56 2.77
C ALA A 130 -13.84 -9.09 1.83
N LEU A 131 -13.63 -7.77 1.71
CA LEU A 131 -12.51 -7.22 0.94
C LEU A 131 -11.16 -7.62 1.55
N LEU A 132 -11.03 -7.50 2.87
CA LEU A 132 -9.79 -7.79 3.60
C LEU A 132 -9.43 -9.29 3.60
N GLU A 133 -10.44 -10.16 3.58
CA GLU A 133 -10.27 -11.60 3.40
C GLU A 133 -9.75 -11.91 2.01
N ALA A 134 -10.35 -11.32 0.96
CA ALA A 134 -9.85 -11.45 -0.41
C ALA A 134 -8.40 -10.94 -0.56
N MET A 135 -8.05 -9.87 0.16
CA MET A 135 -6.68 -9.37 0.27
C MET A 135 -5.75 -10.35 0.97
N GLN A 136 -6.19 -11.10 1.97
CA GLN A 136 -5.29 -12.01 2.70
C GLN A 136 -5.16 -13.36 1.99
N GLU A 137 -6.27 -13.92 1.53
CA GLU A 137 -6.35 -15.29 1.00
C GLU A 137 -6.03 -15.38 -0.49
N ARG A 138 -6.07 -14.25 -1.23
CA ARG A 138 -5.83 -14.19 -2.68
C ARG A 138 -6.77 -15.08 -3.50
N GLN A 139 -7.88 -15.50 -2.91
CA GLN A 139 -8.91 -16.33 -3.51
C GLN A 139 -10.26 -16.02 -2.89
N ILE A 140 -11.33 -16.34 -3.61
CA ILE A 140 -12.70 -16.08 -3.21
C ILE A 140 -13.54 -17.29 -3.55
N THR A 141 -14.37 -17.73 -2.60
CA THR A 141 -15.33 -18.80 -2.82
C THR A 141 -16.72 -18.21 -3.08
N ILE A 142 -17.34 -18.59 -4.20
CA ILE A 142 -18.71 -18.20 -4.57
C ILE A 142 -19.52 -19.49 -4.72
N GLY A 143 -20.49 -19.70 -3.83
CA GLY A 143 -21.17 -20.99 -3.75
C GLY A 143 -20.19 -22.08 -3.31
N GLU A 144 -19.99 -23.08 -4.17
CA GLU A 144 -19.07 -24.21 -3.92
C GLU A 144 -17.72 -24.06 -4.66
N GLU A 145 -17.58 -23.08 -5.54
CA GLU A 145 -16.38 -22.90 -6.37
C GLU A 145 -15.44 -21.82 -5.81
N THR A 146 -14.15 -22.15 -5.71
CA THR A 146 -13.09 -21.22 -5.30
C THR A 146 -12.32 -20.70 -6.51
N PHE A 147 -12.22 -19.37 -6.61
CA PHE A 147 -11.54 -18.66 -7.67
C PHE A 147 -10.32 -17.92 -7.13
N LYS A 148 -9.17 -18.09 -7.79
CA LYS A 148 -7.98 -17.28 -7.50
C LYS A 148 -8.10 -15.89 -8.11
N LEU A 149 -7.55 -14.89 -7.43
CA LEU A 149 -7.45 -13.54 -7.95
C LEU A 149 -6.30 -13.42 -8.97
N ASP A 150 -6.45 -12.49 -9.90
CA ASP A 150 -5.46 -12.20 -10.94
C ASP A 150 -4.17 -11.63 -10.30
N ASN A 151 -3.00 -12.02 -10.81
CA ASN A 151 -1.70 -11.49 -10.35
C ASN A 151 -1.11 -10.52 -11.39
N PRO A 152 -0.54 -9.37 -10.98
CA PRO A 152 -0.49 -8.82 -9.62
C PRO A 152 -1.87 -8.38 -9.11
N PHE A 153 -2.06 -8.39 -7.78
CA PHE A 153 -3.28 -7.93 -7.10
C PHE A 153 -2.95 -6.84 -6.07
N LEU A 154 -3.40 -5.62 -6.32
CA LEU A 154 -3.19 -4.46 -5.44
C LEU A 154 -4.54 -3.83 -5.11
N VAL A 155 -4.83 -3.70 -3.82
CA VAL A 155 -5.93 -2.88 -3.30
C VAL A 155 -5.37 -1.59 -2.74
N MET A 156 -5.85 -0.46 -3.26
CA MET A 156 -5.73 0.85 -2.61
C MET A 156 -7.10 1.19 -1.99
N ALA A 157 -7.17 1.20 -0.66
CA ALA A 157 -8.38 1.60 0.05
C ALA A 157 -8.25 3.06 0.50
N THR A 158 -9.31 3.85 0.38
CA THR A 158 -9.31 5.25 0.81
C THR A 158 -10.27 5.48 1.98
N GLN A 159 -9.91 6.41 2.86
CA GLN A 159 -10.79 6.94 3.88
C GLN A 159 -10.71 8.46 3.86
N ASN A 160 -11.88 9.11 3.93
CA ASN A 160 -11.97 10.55 4.12
C ASN A 160 -12.12 10.84 5.63
N PRO A 161 -11.16 11.57 6.25
CA PRO A 161 -11.19 11.82 7.68
C PRO A 161 -12.29 12.81 8.12
N ILE A 162 -12.84 13.61 7.20
CA ILE A 162 -13.80 14.69 7.53
C ILE A 162 -15.24 14.15 7.64
N GLU A 163 -15.53 12.97 7.09
CA GLU A 163 -16.89 12.46 6.98
C GLU A 163 -17.33 11.78 8.29
N GLN A 164 -18.23 12.44 9.04
CA GLN A 164 -18.66 12.00 10.38
C GLN A 164 -19.99 11.22 10.37
N GLU A 165 -20.79 11.31 9.31
CA GLU A 165 -22.10 10.65 9.24
C GLU A 165 -22.02 9.28 8.55
N GLY A 166 -22.55 8.24 9.21
CA GLY A 166 -22.68 6.91 8.62
C GLY A 166 -21.34 6.21 8.37
N THR A 167 -20.30 6.53 9.13
CA THR A 167 -18.98 5.90 9.00
C THR A 167 -18.74 4.84 10.05
N TYR A 168 -18.08 3.76 9.62
CA TYR A 168 -17.64 2.61 10.36
C TYR A 168 -16.11 2.58 10.27
N PRO A 169 -15.38 3.10 11.27
CA PRO A 169 -13.93 3.10 11.25
C PRO A 169 -13.41 1.66 11.17
N LEU A 170 -12.32 1.45 10.42
CA LEU A 170 -11.68 0.14 10.39
C LEU A 170 -10.98 -0.11 11.72
N PRO A 171 -11.26 -1.23 12.40
CA PRO A 171 -10.48 -1.67 13.55
C PRO A 171 -8.99 -1.76 13.22
N GLU A 172 -8.13 -1.56 14.21
CA GLU A 172 -6.67 -1.55 14.07
C GLU A 172 -6.17 -2.88 13.48
N ALA A 173 -6.77 -4.00 13.91
CA ALA A 173 -6.49 -5.33 13.39
C ALA A 173 -6.79 -5.47 11.88
N GLN A 174 -7.72 -4.68 11.35
CA GLN A 174 -8.03 -4.62 9.92
C GLN A 174 -7.02 -3.74 9.18
N VAL A 175 -6.70 -2.57 9.72
CA VAL A 175 -5.72 -1.65 9.12
C VAL A 175 -4.31 -2.29 9.07
N ASP A 176 -3.95 -3.14 10.04
CA ASP A 176 -2.67 -3.88 10.07
C ASP A 176 -2.45 -4.80 8.84
N ARG A 177 -3.52 -5.13 8.08
CA ARG A 177 -3.41 -5.89 6.83
C ARG A 177 -2.86 -5.07 5.66
N PHE A 178 -2.93 -3.74 5.72
CA PHE A 178 -2.34 -2.87 4.70
C PHE A 178 -0.86 -2.66 4.96
N MET A 179 -0.03 -2.75 3.93
CA MET A 179 1.42 -2.53 4.04
C MET A 179 1.70 -1.10 4.49
N PHE A 180 1.15 -0.12 3.76
CA PHE A 180 1.34 1.30 4.01
C PHE A 180 0.03 1.99 4.40
N LYS A 181 0.10 2.92 5.34
CA LYS A 181 -0.86 4.03 5.49
C LYS A 181 -0.20 5.30 4.95
N VAL A 182 -0.74 5.83 3.85
CA VAL A 182 -0.27 7.08 3.22
C VAL A 182 -1.26 8.18 3.55
N ILE A 183 -0.76 9.32 4.04
CA ILE A 183 -1.56 10.50 4.32
C ILE A 183 -1.29 11.50 3.20
N VAL A 184 -2.33 11.96 2.51
CA VAL A 184 -2.22 12.92 1.42
C VAL A 184 -3.01 14.17 1.78
N ASP A 185 -2.29 15.29 1.87
CA ASP A 185 -2.85 16.62 2.11
C ASP A 185 -3.11 17.36 0.78
N TYR A 186 -3.68 18.55 0.85
CA TYR A 186 -3.83 19.44 -0.29
C TYR A 186 -2.49 19.74 -0.97
N PRO A 187 -2.48 19.89 -2.31
CA PRO A 187 -1.27 20.26 -3.03
C PRO A 187 -0.76 21.62 -2.56
N THR A 188 0.56 21.82 -2.67
CA THR A 188 1.17 23.14 -2.48
C THR A 188 0.72 24.11 -3.57
N GLU A 189 0.86 25.43 -3.34
CA GLU A 189 0.49 26.46 -4.33
C GLU A 189 1.13 26.22 -5.70
N THR A 190 2.38 25.75 -5.73
CA THR A 190 3.12 25.45 -6.96
C THR A 190 2.57 24.23 -7.69
N GLU A 191 2.23 23.17 -6.95
CA GLU A 191 1.58 21.97 -7.47
C GLU A 191 0.16 22.29 -7.95
N GLU A 192 -0.61 23.08 -7.20
CA GLU A 192 -1.97 23.46 -7.57
C GLU A 192 -2.00 24.33 -8.82
N LEU A 193 -1.06 25.28 -8.96
CA LEU A 193 -0.88 26.05 -10.19
C LEU A 193 -0.55 25.15 -11.40
N ALA A 194 0.25 24.10 -11.20
CA ALA A 194 0.57 23.13 -12.26
C ALA A 194 -0.63 22.22 -12.60
N ILE A 195 -1.46 21.85 -11.61
CA ILE A 195 -2.74 21.18 -11.82
C ILE A 195 -3.67 22.08 -12.65
N LEU A 196 -3.81 23.35 -12.28
CA LEU A 196 -4.62 24.32 -13.02
C LEU A 196 -4.16 24.42 -14.47
N LYS A 197 -2.85 24.59 -14.72
CA LYS A 197 -2.30 24.68 -16.08
C LYS A 197 -2.52 23.41 -16.90
N SER A 198 -2.42 22.24 -16.29
CA SER A 198 -2.55 20.96 -17.01
C SER A 198 -3.98 20.48 -17.20
N LYS A 199 -4.91 20.85 -16.31
CA LYS A 199 -6.30 20.36 -16.29
C LYS A 199 -7.36 21.42 -16.61
N SER A 200 -6.98 22.68 -16.88
CA SER A 200 -7.91 23.75 -17.30
C SER A 200 -8.37 23.66 -18.76
N THR A 201 -8.16 22.54 -19.44
CA THR A 201 -8.62 22.30 -20.80
C THR A 201 -9.77 21.30 -20.83
N ILE A 202 -10.80 21.58 -21.65
CA ILE A 202 -11.99 20.72 -21.79
C ILE A 202 -11.65 19.47 -22.63
N GLN A 203 -10.59 19.52 -23.44
CA GLN A 203 -10.19 18.39 -24.26
C GLN A 203 -9.72 17.22 -23.41
N PRO A 204 -10.15 15.99 -23.73
CA PRO A 204 -9.71 14.81 -22.99
C PRO A 204 -8.20 14.65 -23.12
N SER A 205 -7.55 14.33 -22.00
CA SER A 205 -6.14 13.99 -21.97
C SER A 205 -5.83 12.84 -22.94
N SER A 206 -4.64 12.85 -23.52
CA SER A 206 -4.17 11.79 -24.41
C SER A 206 -4.34 10.40 -23.78
N LYS A 207 -4.63 9.38 -24.61
CA LYS A 207 -4.70 8.00 -24.14
C LYS A 207 -3.34 7.60 -23.56
N ILE A 208 -3.33 7.23 -22.29
CA ILE A 208 -2.16 6.67 -21.61
C ILE A 208 -1.80 5.36 -22.33
N LYS A 209 -0.59 5.29 -22.90
CA LYS A 209 -0.05 4.06 -23.49
C LYS A 209 0.61 3.24 -22.39
N SER A 210 0.38 1.93 -22.40
CA SER A 210 1.10 1.01 -21.52
C SER A 210 2.59 1.05 -21.81
N VAL A 211 3.40 1.16 -20.76
CA VAL A 211 4.87 1.17 -20.81
C VAL A 211 5.48 -0.09 -20.21
N VAL A 212 4.72 -0.77 -19.35
CA VAL A 212 5.12 -1.97 -18.62
C VAL A 212 4.01 -3.00 -18.74
N THR A 213 4.37 -4.28 -18.68
CA THR A 213 3.41 -5.39 -18.64
C THR A 213 3.32 -5.99 -17.24
N ALA A 214 2.15 -6.55 -16.90
CA ALA A 214 1.98 -7.30 -15.65
C ALA A 214 3.04 -8.40 -15.47
N LYS A 215 3.47 -9.06 -16.56
CA LYS A 215 4.52 -10.09 -16.53
C LYS A 215 5.87 -9.54 -16.10
N GLN A 216 6.24 -8.34 -16.53
CA GLN A 216 7.47 -7.67 -16.08
C GLN A 216 7.42 -7.36 -14.59
N ILE A 217 6.27 -6.90 -14.07
CA ILE A 217 6.09 -6.72 -12.62
C ILE A 217 6.33 -8.04 -11.87
N LEU A 218 5.74 -9.14 -12.34
CA LEU A 218 5.92 -10.46 -11.70
C LEU A 218 7.36 -10.99 -11.78
N MET A 219 8.10 -10.66 -12.84
CA MET A 219 9.53 -10.95 -12.94
C MET A 219 10.32 -10.11 -11.94
N ALA A 220 10.06 -8.80 -11.88
CA ALA A 220 10.70 -7.88 -10.94
C ALA A 220 10.50 -8.31 -9.48
N ARG A 221 9.32 -8.83 -9.10
CA ARG A 221 9.08 -9.38 -7.76
C ARG A 221 10.07 -10.48 -7.39
N LYS A 222 10.41 -11.37 -8.34
CA LYS A 222 11.40 -12.44 -8.11
C LYS A 222 12.80 -11.84 -7.91
N THR A 223 13.13 -10.79 -8.64
CA THR A 223 14.40 -10.08 -8.51
C THR A 223 14.48 -9.34 -7.16
N VAL A 224 13.38 -8.72 -6.71
CA VAL A 224 13.25 -8.13 -5.38
C VAL A 224 13.51 -9.15 -4.27
N ASP A 225 13.03 -10.38 -4.40
CA ASP A 225 13.27 -11.44 -3.41
C ASP A 225 14.77 -11.75 -3.25
N MET A 226 15.54 -11.66 -4.34
CA MET A 226 16.98 -11.90 -4.36
C MET A 226 17.81 -10.77 -3.72
N ILE A 227 17.24 -9.58 -3.50
CA ILE A 227 17.95 -8.47 -2.88
C ILE A 227 18.43 -8.84 -1.49
N HIS A 228 19.71 -8.56 -1.24
CA HIS A 228 20.37 -8.91 0.00
C HIS A 228 19.95 -7.98 1.14
N ILE A 229 19.62 -8.58 2.28
CA ILE A 229 19.44 -7.88 3.55
C ILE A 229 20.42 -8.49 4.56
N SER A 230 21.34 -7.68 5.06
CA SER A 230 22.34 -8.15 6.01
C SER A 230 21.70 -8.48 7.36
N GLU A 231 22.33 -9.38 8.13
CA GLU A 231 21.86 -9.75 9.46
C GLU A 231 21.75 -8.52 10.38
N ASN A 232 22.64 -7.54 10.23
CA ASN A 232 22.61 -6.30 11.01
C ASN A 232 21.36 -5.45 10.69
N ILE A 233 20.95 -5.37 9.41
CA ILE A 233 19.72 -4.66 9.02
C ILE A 233 18.49 -5.43 9.47
N GLN A 234 18.49 -6.77 9.40
CA GLN A 234 17.42 -7.59 9.97
C GLN A 234 17.25 -7.33 11.47
N LYS A 235 18.35 -7.32 12.22
CA LYS A 235 18.36 -6.96 13.66
C LYS A 235 17.87 -5.53 13.88
N TYR A 236 18.27 -4.58 13.03
CA TYR A 236 17.80 -3.19 13.09
C TYR A 236 16.27 -3.09 12.93
N ILE A 237 15.69 -3.77 11.93
CA ILE A 237 14.23 -3.85 11.74
C ILE A 237 13.54 -4.46 12.97
N ILE A 238 14.09 -5.54 13.53
CA ILE A 238 13.54 -6.16 14.73
C ILE A 238 13.62 -5.22 15.93
N SER A 239 14.74 -4.51 16.11
CA SER A 239 14.90 -3.52 17.18
C SER A 239 13.86 -2.41 17.09
N ILE A 240 13.60 -1.87 15.89
CA ILE A 240 12.55 -0.87 15.65
C ILE A 240 11.20 -1.40 16.11
N VAL A 241 10.80 -2.57 15.63
CA VAL A 241 9.48 -3.13 15.96
C VAL A 241 9.39 -3.49 17.45
N MET A 242 10.46 -4.01 18.05
CA MET A 242 10.49 -4.35 19.47
C MET A 242 10.48 -3.11 20.37
N ALA A 243 11.06 -1.99 19.93
CA ALA A 243 10.98 -0.71 20.62
C ALA A 243 9.55 -0.16 20.68
N THR A 244 8.70 -0.43 19.67
CA THR A 244 7.27 -0.08 19.77
C THR A 244 6.52 -0.90 20.82
N ARG A 245 7.02 -2.09 21.20
CA ARG A 245 6.35 -3.00 22.15
C ARG A 245 6.92 -2.96 23.55
N ASN A 246 8.23 -2.70 23.66
CA ASN A 246 8.95 -2.60 24.93
C ASN A 246 9.93 -1.41 24.89
N PRO A 247 9.43 -0.15 24.78
CA PRO A 247 10.27 1.03 24.70
C PRO A 247 11.34 1.13 25.79
N SER A 248 11.01 0.76 27.04
CA SER A 248 11.96 0.70 28.16
C SER A 248 13.27 -0.05 27.88
N LYS A 249 13.24 -1.10 27.05
CA LYS A 249 14.45 -1.89 26.72
C LYS A 249 15.42 -1.16 25.79
N TYR A 250 14.96 -0.06 25.17
CA TYR A 250 15.69 0.72 24.18
C TYR A 250 15.92 2.17 24.68
N ASN A 251 15.96 2.37 26.00
CA ASN A 251 16.13 3.67 26.66
C ASN A 251 15.02 4.69 26.34
N LEU A 252 13.84 4.23 25.95
CA LEU A 252 12.68 5.06 25.62
C LEU A 252 11.58 4.94 26.68
N LYS A 253 11.94 5.08 27.96
CA LYS A 253 11.00 4.83 29.08
C LYS A 253 9.76 5.73 29.03
N ASP A 254 9.91 6.94 28.52
CA ASP A 254 8.82 7.91 28.41
C ASP A 254 7.72 7.44 27.46
N LEU A 255 8.05 6.58 26.49
CA LEU A 255 7.09 6.02 25.54
C LEU A 255 6.25 4.86 26.11
N ASP A 256 6.66 4.22 27.21
CA ASP A 256 5.94 3.06 27.77
C ASP A 256 4.52 3.43 28.23
N GLN A 257 4.31 4.67 28.69
CA GLN A 257 3.00 5.16 29.12
C GLN A 257 2.16 5.73 27.96
N LEU A 258 2.80 5.97 26.81
CA LEU A 258 2.17 6.58 25.64
C LEU A 258 1.67 5.53 24.64
N ILE A 259 2.32 4.37 24.59
CA ILE A 259 1.96 3.28 23.66
C ILE A 259 1.11 2.24 24.37
N ALA A 260 -0.17 2.15 24.00
CA ALA A 260 -1.07 1.11 24.47
C ALA A 260 -0.71 -0.25 23.84
N PHE A 261 -0.47 -0.27 22.52
CA PHE A 261 -0.08 -1.46 21.78
C PHE A 261 0.91 -1.15 20.67
N GLY A 262 2.01 -1.90 20.63
CA GLY A 262 3.05 -1.77 19.60
C GLY A 262 2.76 -2.55 18.31
N ALA A 263 3.62 -2.35 17.31
CA ALA A 263 3.43 -2.88 15.97
C ALA A 263 3.49 -4.42 15.91
N SER A 264 2.65 -5.04 15.06
CA SER A 264 2.57 -6.50 14.92
C SER A 264 3.78 -7.10 14.17
N PRO A 265 3.98 -8.44 14.16
CA PRO A 265 5.05 -9.06 13.36
C PRO A 265 4.94 -8.76 11.85
N ARG A 266 3.76 -8.38 11.35
CA ARG A 266 3.59 -7.92 9.96
C ARG A 266 4.44 -6.69 9.67
N ALA A 267 4.65 -5.82 10.66
CA ALA A 267 5.52 -4.66 10.51
C ALA A 267 6.95 -5.08 10.13
N SER A 268 7.51 -6.08 10.79
CA SER A 268 8.87 -6.57 10.48
C SER A 268 8.96 -7.13 9.06
N ILE A 269 7.95 -7.89 8.63
CA ILE A 269 7.88 -8.47 7.27
C ILE A 269 7.75 -7.36 6.24
N PHE A 270 6.85 -6.40 6.46
CA PHE A 270 6.61 -5.31 5.54
C PHE A 270 7.79 -4.34 5.47
N LEU A 271 8.46 -4.03 6.58
CA LEU A 271 9.71 -3.27 6.58
C LEU A 271 10.74 -3.97 5.68
N ALA A 272 10.96 -5.27 5.85
CA ALA A 272 11.93 -6.01 5.03
C ALA A 272 11.58 -6.02 3.53
N LEU A 273 10.32 -6.36 3.18
CA LEU A 273 9.88 -6.44 1.77
C LEU A 273 9.87 -5.07 1.09
N ALA A 274 9.40 -4.03 1.78
CA ALA A 274 9.38 -2.68 1.25
C ALA A 274 10.79 -2.09 1.13
N SER A 275 11.70 -2.35 2.07
CA SER A 275 13.09 -1.90 1.95
C SER A 275 13.83 -2.60 0.81
N LYS A 276 13.59 -3.91 0.57
CA LYS A 276 14.09 -4.59 -0.64
C LYS A 276 13.53 -3.96 -1.91
N SER A 277 12.23 -3.72 -1.95
CA SER A 277 11.57 -3.09 -3.10
C SER A 277 12.07 -1.65 -3.33
N LEU A 278 12.37 -0.89 -2.27
CA LEU A 278 12.97 0.44 -2.38
C LEU A 278 14.41 0.37 -2.91
N ALA A 279 15.20 -0.58 -2.44
CA ALA A 279 16.54 -0.82 -2.98
C ALA A 279 16.48 -1.18 -4.49
N PHE A 280 15.53 -2.03 -4.90
CA PHE A 280 15.27 -2.34 -6.31
C PHE A 280 14.94 -1.08 -7.12
N VAL A 281 14.02 -0.26 -6.62
CA VAL A 281 13.61 1.01 -7.23
C VAL A 281 14.77 2.02 -7.29
N LYS A 282 15.76 1.90 -6.41
CA LYS A 282 17.01 2.69 -6.39
C LYS A 282 18.17 1.97 -7.11
N HIS A 283 17.90 0.92 -7.88
CA HIS A 283 18.87 0.11 -8.65
C HIS A 283 20.00 -0.52 -7.82
N ARG A 284 19.71 -0.90 -6.56
CA ARG A 284 20.68 -1.52 -5.65
C ARG A 284 20.36 -2.98 -5.34
N ALA A 285 21.39 -3.80 -5.24
CA ALA A 285 21.31 -5.22 -4.85
C ALA A 285 21.27 -5.48 -3.34
N TYR A 286 21.34 -4.44 -2.52
CA TYR A 286 21.34 -4.55 -1.06
C TYR A 286 20.55 -3.41 -0.42
N VAL A 287 19.94 -3.70 0.72
CA VAL A 287 19.24 -2.74 1.56
C VAL A 287 20.25 -1.93 2.38
N ILE A 288 19.98 -0.65 2.63
CA ILE A 288 20.70 0.20 3.60
C ILE A 288 19.76 0.66 4.72
N PRO A 289 20.26 1.06 5.90
CA PRO A 289 19.42 1.51 7.03
C PRO A 289 18.45 2.65 6.67
N GLU A 290 18.87 3.55 5.79
CA GLU A 290 18.05 4.67 5.30
C GLU A 290 16.80 4.17 4.59
N ASP A 291 16.88 3.07 3.83
CA ASP A 291 15.71 2.50 3.17
C ASP A 291 14.66 2.03 4.17
N VAL A 292 15.06 1.55 5.36
CA VAL A 292 14.14 1.14 6.42
C VAL A 292 13.47 2.36 7.05
N ARG A 293 14.22 3.45 7.25
CA ARG A 293 13.70 4.70 7.81
C ARG A 293 12.74 5.41 6.85
N ASP A 294 13.08 5.48 5.57
CA ASP A 294 12.29 6.14 4.50
C ASP A 294 10.87 5.57 4.41
N ILE A 295 10.75 4.24 4.44
CA ILE A 295 9.47 3.53 4.34
C ILE A 295 8.82 3.29 5.70
N GLY A 296 9.60 3.35 6.78
CA GLY A 296 9.18 2.90 8.10
C GLY A 296 8.03 3.71 8.69
N ARG A 297 7.99 5.03 8.46
CA ARG A 297 6.87 5.88 8.92
C ARG A 297 5.52 5.41 8.36
N ALA A 298 5.45 5.22 7.04
CA ALA A 298 4.24 4.77 6.36
C ALA A 298 3.80 3.35 6.76
N ILE A 299 4.71 2.52 7.28
CA ILE A 299 4.41 1.18 7.77
C ILE A 299 3.99 1.20 9.25
N LEU A 300 4.63 2.01 10.10
CA LEU A 300 4.42 1.94 11.54
C LEU A 300 3.24 2.77 12.03
N ARG A 301 2.87 3.85 11.33
CA ARG A 301 1.89 4.85 11.82
C ARG A 301 0.51 4.30 12.17
N HIS A 302 0.06 3.24 11.50
CA HIS A 302 -1.23 2.58 11.75
C HIS A 302 -1.10 1.30 12.57
N ARG A 303 0.08 1.04 13.12
CA ARG A 303 0.41 -0.17 13.88
C ARG A 303 0.79 0.13 15.33
N ILE A 304 0.89 1.41 15.68
CA ILE A 304 1.14 1.87 17.05
C ILE A 304 -0.17 2.48 17.54
N LEU A 305 -0.75 1.88 18.56
CA LEU A 305 -1.93 2.42 19.23
C LEU A 305 -1.48 3.19 20.46
N LEU A 306 -1.96 4.43 20.55
CA LEU A 306 -1.66 5.32 21.67
C LEU A 306 -2.59 5.05 22.86
N THR A 307 -2.16 5.44 24.06
CA THR A 307 -3.03 5.51 25.23
C THR A 307 -3.97 6.70 25.12
N TYR A 308 -5.09 6.66 25.84
CA TYR A 308 -6.04 7.77 25.87
C TYR A 308 -5.39 9.05 26.42
N GLU A 309 -4.50 8.90 27.39
CA GLU A 309 -3.71 9.99 27.96
C GLU A 309 -2.81 10.64 26.91
N ALA A 310 -2.13 9.85 26.09
CA ALA A 310 -1.28 10.36 25.02
C ALA A 310 -2.09 11.12 23.95
N GLU A 311 -3.27 10.61 23.58
CA GLU A 311 -4.17 11.31 22.66
C GLU A 311 -4.68 12.63 23.26
N ALA A 312 -4.97 12.66 24.56
CA ALA A 312 -5.41 13.87 25.26
C ALA A 312 -4.29 14.93 25.38
N GLU A 313 -3.03 14.50 25.37
CA GLU A 313 -1.84 15.37 25.30
C GLU A 313 -1.46 15.75 23.86
N GLU A 314 -2.28 15.40 22.88
CA GLU A 314 -2.07 15.65 21.44
C GLU A 314 -0.78 15.02 20.88
N ILE A 315 -0.25 14.00 21.56
CA ILE A 315 0.94 13.27 21.11
C ILE A 315 0.58 12.44 19.88
N THR A 316 1.40 12.53 18.83
CA THR A 316 1.12 11.84 17.57
C THR A 316 1.96 10.57 17.40
N THR A 317 1.44 9.61 16.65
CA THR A 317 2.21 8.39 16.30
C THR A 317 3.46 8.72 15.48
N GLU A 318 3.46 9.80 14.71
CA GLU A 318 4.62 10.27 13.93
C GLU A 318 5.77 10.74 14.82
N GLU A 319 5.47 11.42 15.94
CA GLU A 319 6.46 11.84 16.93
C GLU A 319 7.11 10.63 17.60
N ILE A 320 6.30 9.65 18.02
CA ILE A 320 6.78 8.40 18.61
C ILE A 320 7.70 7.64 17.65
N ILE A 321 7.29 7.51 16.38
CA ILE A 321 8.11 6.83 15.36
C ILE A 321 9.43 7.56 15.16
N THR A 322 9.42 8.89 15.15
CA THR A 322 10.63 9.70 15.00
C THR A 322 11.59 9.49 16.17
N GLN A 323 11.09 9.54 17.41
CA GLN A 323 11.90 9.25 18.61
C GLN A 323 12.51 7.84 18.59
N ILE A 324 11.74 6.84 18.13
CA ILE A 324 12.23 5.46 17.97
C ILE A 324 13.38 5.41 16.95
N PHE A 325 13.24 6.06 15.79
CA PHE A 325 14.30 6.05 14.77
C PHE A 325 15.56 6.78 15.19
N GLU A 326 15.44 7.86 15.97
CA GLU A 326 16.57 8.62 16.50
C GLU A 326 17.31 7.87 17.60
N SER A 327 16.59 7.09 18.42
CA SER A 327 17.18 6.38 19.56
C SER A 327 17.86 5.06 19.19
N ILE A 328 17.37 4.38 18.15
CA ILE A 328 17.94 3.10 17.73
C ILE A 328 19.13 3.36 16.79
N PRO A 329 20.34 2.89 17.16
CA PRO A 329 21.54 3.13 16.36
C PRO A 329 21.43 2.44 14.99
N THR A 330 21.88 3.13 13.95
CA THR A 330 22.06 2.54 12.62
C THR A 330 23.24 1.57 12.66
N PRO A 331 23.10 0.37 12.07
CA PRO A 331 24.13 -0.66 12.07
C PRO A 331 25.35 -0.37 11.20
#